data_AF-A0A9E2I752-F1
#
_entry.id   AF-A0A9E2I752-F1
#
_cell.length_a   1.000
_cell.length_b   1.000
_cell.length_c   1.000
_cell.angle_alpha   90.00
_cell.angle_beta   90.00
_cell.angle_gamma   90.00
#
_symmetry.space_group_name_H-M   'P 1'
#
loop_
_entity.id
_entity.type
_entity.pdbx_description
1 polymer ?
#
loop_
_entity_poly.entity_id
_entity_poly.type
_entity_poly.pdbx_seq_one_letter_code
_entity_poly.pdbx_strand_id
1 'polypeptide(L)' 'MSKDLRRYARQTNIHLLAGFLLILFLVGDGLIYYLYGQGAAEMGLVCLFAGVAPLVLIGLILCGM' A
#
# COMPACT_ATOMS: atom_id res chain seq x y z
N MET A 1 12.95 27.43 -18.15
CA MET A 1 12.09 26.22 -18.25
C MET A 1 11.96 25.60 -16.87
N SER A 2 11.09 26.17 -16.03
CA SER A 2 10.80 25.69 -14.67
C SER A 2 9.95 24.42 -14.75
N LYS A 3 10.61 23.26 -14.90
CA LYS A 3 9.92 21.97 -14.74
C LYS A 3 9.40 21.89 -13.30
N ASP A 4 8.09 21.76 -13.13
CA ASP A 4 7.47 21.51 -11.83
C ASP A 4 7.98 20.20 -11.22
N LEU A 5 9.04 20.28 -10.43
CA LEU A 5 9.60 19.15 -9.66
C LEU A 5 8.56 18.52 -8.74
N ARG A 6 7.55 19.31 -8.34
CA ARG A 6 6.43 18.89 -7.49
C ARG A 6 5.52 17.84 -8.15
N ARG A 7 5.37 17.87 -9.48
CA ARG A 7 4.64 16.81 -10.22
C ARG A 7 5.43 15.50 -10.26
N TYR A 8 6.74 15.58 -10.47
CA TYR A 8 7.62 14.40 -10.51
C TYR A 8 7.70 13.71 -9.15
N ALA A 9 7.84 14.48 -8.05
CA ALA A 9 7.86 13.92 -6.70
C ALA A 9 6.56 13.15 -6.36
N ARG A 10 5.39 13.67 -6.78
CA ARG A 10 4.11 13.00 -6.58
C ARG A 10 4.02 11.67 -7.35
N GLN A 11 4.48 11.65 -8.60
CA GLN A 11 4.47 10.45 -9.42
C GLN A 11 5.41 9.36 -8.87
N THR A 12 6.60 9.74 -8.39
CA THR A 12 7.53 8.82 -7.74
C THR A 12 6.96 8.25 -6.45
N ASN A 13 6.34 9.08 -5.61
CA ASN A 13 5.71 8.62 -4.37
C ASN A 13 4.57 7.62 -4.61
N ILE A 14 3.77 7.80 -5.66
CA ILE A 14 2.71 6.84 -6.02
C ILE A 14 3.31 5.49 -6.43
N HIS A 15 4.37 5.49 -7.24
CA HIS A 15 5.08 4.25 -7.61
C HIS A 15 5.72 3.58 -6.38
N LEU A 16 6.34 4.35 -5.49
CA LEU A 16 6.91 3.80 -4.25
C LEU A 16 5.83 3.16 -3.38
N LEU A 17 4.68 3.82 -3.23
CA LEU A 17 3.56 3.30 -2.44
C LEU A 17 3.01 2.02 -3.06
N ALA A 18 2.81 1.99 -4.39
CA ALA A 18 2.33 0.81 -5.10
C ALA A 18 3.31 -0.36 -4.99
N GLY A 19 4.61 -0.11 -5.17
CA GLY A 19 5.66 -1.13 -5.03
C GLY A 19 5.77 -1.65 -3.60
N PHE A 20 5.68 -0.76 -2.61
CA PHE A 20 5.66 -1.12 -1.19
C PHE A 20 4.46 -2.01 -0.86
N LEU A 21 3.25 -1.64 -1.29
CA LEU A 21 2.04 -2.44 -1.06
C LEU A 21 2.16 -3.83 -1.69
N LEU A 22 2.65 -3.90 -2.93
CA LEU A 22 2.86 -5.17 -3.63
C LEU A 22 3.81 -6.09 -2.85
N ILE A 23 4.97 -5.59 -2.43
CA ILE A 23 5.94 -6.38 -1.66
C ILE A 23 5.33 -6.80 -0.32
N LEU A 24 4.62 -5.90 0.37
CA LEU A 24 4.04 -6.18 1.67
C LEU A 24 2.96 -7.29 1.57
N PHE A 25 2.06 -7.21 0.59
CA PHE A 25 1.06 -8.24 0.37
C PHE A 25 1.65 -9.56 -0.15
N LEU A 26 2.62 -9.53 -1.06
CA LEU A 26 3.16 -10.77 -1.64
C LEU A 26 4.17 -11.46 -0.71
N VAL A 27 5.13 -10.70 -0.19
CA VAL A 27 6.23 -11.22 0.64
C VAL A 27 5.79 -11.32 2.09
N GLY A 28 5.07 -10.33 2.62
CA GLY A 28 4.61 -10.35 4.00
C GLY A 28 3.58 -11.45 4.23
N ASP A 29 2.47 -11.43 3.48
CA ASP A 29 1.41 -12.43 3.61
C ASP A 29 1.89 -13.84 3.19
N GLY A 30 2.73 -13.92 2.15
CA GLY A 30 3.38 -15.17 1.74
C GLY A 30 4.29 -15.77 2.82
N LEU A 31 5.02 -14.95 3.57
CA LEU A 31 5.86 -15.42 4.68
C LEU A 31 5.00 -15.85 5.88
N ILE A 32 3.90 -15.15 6.16
CA ILE A 32 2.94 -15.54 7.19
C ILE A 32 2.30 -16.89 6.84
N TYR A 33 1.89 -17.07 5.58
CA TYR A 33 1.36 -18.34 5.09
C TYR A 33 2.35 -19.50 5.28
N TYR A 34 3.63 -19.27 4.98
CA TYR A 34 4.68 -20.29 5.12
C TYR A 34 4.98 -20.65 6.58
N LEU A 35 4.96 -19.68 7.50
CA LEU A 35 5.37 -19.89 8.90
C LEU A 35 4.20 -20.28 9.83
N TYR A 36 3.03 -19.68 9.65
CA TYR A 36 1.90 -19.80 10.58
C TYR A 36 0.70 -20.56 10.00
N GLY A 37 0.76 -20.94 8.73
CA GLY A 37 -0.30 -21.66 8.04
C GLY A 37 -1.45 -20.77 7.57
N GLN A 38 -2.48 -21.42 7.03
CA GLN A 38 -3.55 -20.76 6.27
C GLN A 38 -4.39 -19.79 7.11
N GLY A 39 -4.67 -20.14 8.37
CA GLY A 39 -5.44 -19.33 9.31
C GLY A 39 -4.83 -17.97 9.67
N ALA A 40 -3.50 -17.89 9.68
CA ALA A 40 -2.82 -16.65 9.99
C ALA A 40 -2.69 -15.73 8.77
N ALA A 41 -2.58 -16.31 7.57
CA ALA A 41 -2.52 -15.54 6.32
C ALA A 41 -3.83 -14.76 6.11
N GLU A 42 -4.98 -15.39 6.32
CA GLU A 42 -6.28 -14.73 6.16
C GLU A 42 -6.51 -13.58 7.15
N MET A 43 -6.08 -13.72 8.41
CA MET A 43 -6.08 -12.59 9.36
C MET A 43 -5.05 -11.51 9.01
N GLY A 44 -3.87 -11.89 8.50
CA GLY A 44 -2.84 -10.96 8.02
C GLY A 44 -3.37 -10.08 6.89
N LEU A 45 -4.06 -10.69 5.93
CA LEU A 45 -4.63 -10.03 4.76
C LEU A 45 -5.74 -9.05 5.16
N VAL A 46 -6.64 -9.45 6.08
CA VAL A 46 -7.69 -8.56 6.62
C VAL A 46 -7.08 -7.38 7.37
N CYS A 47 -6.04 -7.61 8.17
CA CYS A 47 -5.36 -6.55 8.92
C CYS A 47 -4.68 -5.54 7.98
N LEU A 48 -4.04 -6.04 6.92
CA LEU A 48 -3.43 -5.21 5.88
C LEU A 48 -4.47 -4.34 5.17
N PHE A 49 -5.59 -4.92 4.73
CA PHE A 49 -6.67 -4.16 4.12
C PHE A 49 -7.26 -3.12 5.07
N ALA A 50 -7.47 -3.47 6.35
CA ALA A 50 -7.98 -2.55 7.35
C ALA A 50 -7.03 -1.36 7.59
N GLY A 51 -5.71 -1.58 7.58
CA GLY A 51 -4.71 -0.52 7.73
C GLY A 51 -4.58 0.37 6.48
N VAL A 52 -4.78 -0.19 5.28
CA VAL A 52 -4.73 0.56 4.01
C VAL A 52 -6.02 1.37 3.77
N ALA A 53 -7.17 0.90 4.27
CA ALA A 53 -8.46 1.56 4.13
C ALA A 53 -8.46 3.07 4.52
N PRO A 54 -7.98 3.49 5.71
CA PRO A 54 -7.95 4.91 6.07
C PRO A 54 -7.02 5.73 5.18
N LEU A 55 -5.89 5.18 4.73
CA LEU A 55 -4.96 5.86 3.82
C LEU A 55 -5.62 6.14 2.45
N VAL A 56 -6.34 5.15 1.92
CA VAL A 56 -7.11 5.30 0.67
C VAL A 56 -8.24 6.30 0.87
N LEU A 57 -8.95 6.27 2.00
CA LEU A 57 -10.03 7.19 2.31
C LEU A 57 -9.54 8.64 2.35
N ILE A 58 -8.44 8.89 3.08
CA ILE A 58 -7.80 10.20 3.19
C ILE A 58 -7.33 10.68 1.80
N GLY A 59 -6.69 9.80 1.03
CA GLY A 59 -6.25 10.11 -0.33
C GLY A 59 -7.40 10.47 -1.28
N LEU A 60 -8.52 9.74 -1.21
CA LEU A 60 -9.73 10.03 -1.99
C LEU A 60 -10.31 11.40 -1.62
N ILE A 61 -10.42 11.70 -0.33
CA ILE A 61 -10.94 12.98 0.15
C ILE A 61 -10.03 14.13 -0.32
N LEU A 62 -8.71 13.99 -0.17
CA LEU A 62 -7.73 15.00 -0.61
C LEU A 62 -7.60 15.15 -2.13
N CYS A 63 -7.96 14.14 -2.92
CA CYS A 63 -7.93 14.20 -4.39
C CYS A 63 -9.27 14.65 -4.98
N GLY A 64 -10.37 14.47 -4.25
CA GLY A 64 -11.71 14.90 -4.65
C GLY A 64 -12.05 16.34 -4.26
N MET A 65 -11.34 16.92 -3.29
CA MET A 65 -11.34 18.37 -3.00
C MET A 65 -10.33 19.11 -3.87
#